data_AF-A0A182U8T4-F1
#
_entry.id   AF-A0A182U8T4-F1
#
_cell.length_a   1.000
_cell.length_b   1.000
_cell.length_c   1.000
_cell.angle_alpha   90.00
_cell.angle_beta   90.00
_cell.angle_gamma   90.00
#
_symmetry.space_group_name_H-M   'P 1'
#
loop_
_entity.id
_entity.type
_entity.pdbx_description
1 polymer ?
#
loop_
_entity_poly.entity_id
_entity_poly.type
_entity_poly.pdbx_seq_one_letter_code
_entity_poly.pdbx_strand_id
1 'polypeptide(L)'
;KLKQQAQQPKPVPTATPKESPPCNVPTNVLKSMAMKRHQDQADPSNGVMSGESSAPAKANEAKPAKEGSKLAKRVQQKTAPKRTIQYATFPLEGENVKISYVSAGGELYVYRTGMEANGQPNRYIELVKRSIECARGVKEMVQTEPKVEDVVFAPFDGDYYRAAVKSVDGSQVSVFFPDFGNSLTVEWKQLKDIPDKDIQYGTCYTHAVKIEGVPTPYTPVVYQFLCTLQELDDFELTKVEDGAGGKTIDMRHVRELYQLSEKVREVDKKEKMDEKAKKAAVKQEAVPKMPIPDPASYIPVTADDIIEHDMQMGPDVELMIVEASELDGLNQLTVILKSDSLEFANMLNECEQRGAADPNPYQPEEENLVFLLQFEGIWCRALLASSQDEEKQYYLLDLGIIRTLSEQPECRRYPDGLTRKMFACECIVDNPEMLRVMNATEDNNVALRGNVLKATVDKKAKFSLRRTEMAPYVVLSVLVLSLTPPFLPPTDAIVRGERVRKRGMFPFAVSLQLADANWTHFCGGTHLGDGWILTAAHCIIPL
;
A
#
# COMPACT_ATOMS: atom_id res chain seq x y z
N LYS A 1 -72.88 14.06 -40.82
CA LYS A 1 -73.45 13.10 -39.83
C LYS A 1 -72.30 12.52 -39.01
N LEU A 2 -72.52 12.30 -37.71
CA LEU A 2 -71.66 11.62 -36.70
C LEU A 2 -70.72 12.59 -35.96
N LYS A 3 -71.10 13.11 -34.78
CA LYS A 3 -71.11 12.52 -33.41
C LYS A 3 -69.70 12.15 -32.95
N GLN A 4 -69.21 12.46 -31.76
CA GLN A 4 -69.60 13.22 -30.57
C GLN A 4 -68.38 13.06 -29.64
N GLN A 5 -67.98 14.07 -28.87
CA GLN A 5 -67.81 13.98 -27.41
C GLN A 5 -67.16 15.24 -26.83
N ALA A 6 -67.73 15.64 -25.70
CA ALA A 6 -67.60 16.94 -25.08
C ALA A 6 -66.30 17.10 -24.29
N GLN A 7 -65.70 18.29 -24.36
CA GLN A 7 -64.64 18.77 -23.48
C GLN A 7 -65.23 19.70 -22.43
N GLN A 8 -65.01 19.43 -21.15
CA GLN A 8 -65.09 20.36 -20.02
C GLN A 8 -64.26 19.79 -18.84
N PRO A 9 -63.83 20.58 -17.85
CA PRO A 9 -63.01 21.80 -17.93
C PRO A 9 -61.74 21.67 -17.04
N LYS A 10 -60.78 22.59 -17.21
CA LYS A 10 -59.51 22.64 -16.43
C LYS A 10 -59.73 22.96 -14.94
N PRO A 11 -59.01 22.29 -14.02
CA PRO A 11 -58.76 22.78 -12.66
C PRO A 11 -57.43 23.55 -12.53
N VAL A 12 -57.41 24.45 -11.55
CA VAL A 12 -56.38 25.40 -11.09
C VAL A 12 -55.22 24.67 -10.37
N PRO A 13 -53.96 25.18 -10.37
CA PRO A 13 -52.80 24.40 -9.96
C PRO A 13 -52.60 24.38 -8.43
N THR A 14 -52.51 23.18 -7.87
CA THR A 14 -51.97 22.92 -6.53
C THR A 14 -50.44 22.81 -6.59
N ALA A 15 -49.76 23.65 -5.82
CA ALA A 15 -48.31 23.63 -5.66
C ALA A 15 -47.85 22.31 -5.01
N THR A 16 -46.96 21.59 -5.70
CA THR A 16 -46.21 20.46 -5.16
C THR A 16 -45.00 20.95 -4.36
N PRO A 17 -44.62 20.27 -3.26
CA PRO A 17 -43.40 20.58 -2.53
C PRO A 17 -42.18 20.31 -3.43
N LYS A 18 -41.18 21.19 -3.39
CA LYS A 18 -39.88 20.94 -4.02
C LYS A 18 -39.25 19.71 -3.36
N GLU A 19 -39.21 18.59 -4.08
CA GLU A 19 -38.33 17.47 -3.75
C GLU A 19 -36.88 17.97 -3.87
N SER A 20 -36.15 17.89 -2.75
CA SER A 20 -34.69 17.99 -2.75
C SER A 20 -34.10 16.77 -3.49
N PRO A 21 -33.02 16.94 -4.27
CA PRO A 21 -32.42 15.84 -5.00
C PRO A 21 -31.91 14.74 -4.05
N PRO A 22 -31.91 13.46 -4.46
CA PRO A 22 -31.42 12.37 -3.65
C PRO A 22 -29.92 12.57 -3.35
N CYS A 23 -29.60 12.66 -2.07
CA CYS A 23 -28.23 12.64 -1.58
C CYS A 23 -27.68 11.21 -1.77
N ASN A 24 -26.92 11.00 -2.84
CA ASN A 24 -26.16 9.78 -3.05
C ASN A 24 -25.09 9.68 -1.96
N VAL A 25 -25.32 8.83 -0.97
CA VAL A 25 -24.28 8.47 0.01
C VAL A 25 -23.19 7.69 -0.74
N PRO A 26 -21.94 8.18 -0.79
CA PRO A 26 -20.88 7.45 -1.46
C PRO A 26 -20.51 6.21 -0.64
N THR A 27 -20.56 5.03 -1.27
CA THR A 27 -20.00 3.76 -0.78
C THR A 27 -18.48 3.78 -0.56
N ASN A 28 -17.83 4.94 -0.77
CA ASN A 28 -16.39 5.16 -0.70
C ASN A 28 -15.84 5.17 0.73
N VAL A 29 -16.68 5.43 1.73
CA VAL A 29 -16.28 5.43 3.15
C VAL A 29 -15.78 4.06 3.62
N LEU A 30 -16.44 2.96 3.20
CA LEU A 30 -16.07 1.61 3.62
C LEU A 30 -14.90 1.02 2.81
N LYS A 31 -14.67 1.53 1.59
CA LYS A 31 -13.51 1.15 0.75
C LYS A 31 -12.20 1.78 1.20
N SER A 32 -12.27 2.96 1.82
CA SER A 32 -11.09 3.76 2.13
C SER A 32 -10.24 3.14 3.26
N MET A 33 -10.86 2.31 4.11
CA MET A 33 -10.21 1.57 5.20
C MET A 33 -9.16 0.56 4.73
N ALA A 34 -9.21 0.13 3.46
CA ALA A 34 -8.28 -0.83 2.86
C ALA A 34 -7.06 -0.18 2.19
N MET A 35 -7.10 1.12 1.84
CA MET A 35 -6.07 1.75 0.99
C MET A 35 -5.10 2.69 1.72
N LYS A 36 -5.27 2.96 3.02
CA LYS A 36 -4.47 3.99 3.71
C LYS A 36 -3.83 3.50 5.01
N ARG A 37 -2.88 2.56 4.95
CA ARG A 37 -2.03 2.18 6.11
C ARG A 37 -0.62 1.71 5.72
N HIS A 38 0.25 2.66 5.40
CA HIS A 38 1.68 2.58 5.69
C HIS A 38 2.19 4.01 5.85
N GLN A 39 2.00 4.62 7.03
CA GLN A 39 2.90 5.71 7.40
C GLN A 39 3.13 5.93 8.90
N ASP A 40 2.29 5.43 9.81
CA ASP A 40 2.53 5.67 11.25
C ASP A 40 2.51 4.37 12.08
N GLN A 41 3.60 3.60 12.04
CA GLN A 41 4.06 2.79 13.18
C GLN A 41 5.60 2.72 13.13
N ALA A 42 6.25 3.66 13.82
CA ALA A 42 7.65 3.55 14.18
C ALA A 42 7.78 2.78 15.51
N ASP A 43 8.65 1.79 15.48
CA ASP A 43 9.19 1.02 16.61
C ASP A 43 9.77 1.94 17.70
N PRO A 44 9.56 1.65 19.00
CA PRO A 44 10.50 2.02 20.03
C PRO A 44 11.16 0.75 20.59
N SER A 45 12.25 0.30 19.96
CA SER A 45 13.18 -0.63 20.58
C SER A 45 14.61 -0.08 20.52
N ASN A 46 15.05 0.60 21.58
CA ASN A 46 16.28 0.23 22.29
C ASN A 46 16.57 1.12 23.51
N GLY A 47 16.94 0.46 24.61
CA GLY A 47 17.71 1.02 25.72
C GLY A 47 16.99 1.04 27.06
N VAL A 48 17.11 -0.02 27.85
CA VAL A 48 17.83 0.00 29.15
C VAL A 48 18.02 -1.44 29.64
N MET A 49 19.25 -1.72 30.08
CA MET A 49 19.77 -2.98 30.59
C MET A 49 19.20 -3.40 31.95
N SER A 50 19.00 -4.72 32.07
CA SER A 50 19.20 -5.63 33.21
C SER A 50 19.18 -5.12 34.67
N GLY A 51 18.32 -5.75 35.48
CA GLY A 51 18.48 -5.92 36.92
C GLY A 51 17.53 -7.01 37.45
N GLU A 52 18.07 -8.17 37.80
CA GLU A 52 17.34 -9.36 38.26
C GLU A 52 16.76 -9.27 39.69
N SER A 53 15.69 -10.05 39.89
CA SER A 53 15.36 -10.84 41.09
C SER A 53 14.94 -10.16 42.40
N SER A 54 13.67 -10.32 42.79
CA SER A 54 13.27 -11.32 43.81
C SER A 54 11.78 -11.19 44.20
N ALA A 55 11.15 -12.34 44.45
CA ALA A 55 9.87 -12.49 45.18
C ALA A 55 10.16 -13.18 46.54
N PRO A 56 9.17 -13.42 47.42
CA PRO A 56 8.12 -12.54 47.97
C PRO A 56 8.07 -12.62 49.51
N ALA A 57 7.47 -11.65 50.23
CA ALA A 57 7.03 -11.88 51.61
C ALA A 57 5.94 -10.91 52.14
N LYS A 58 4.80 -11.54 52.48
CA LYS A 58 3.93 -11.39 53.67
C LYS A 58 3.16 -10.10 53.98
N ALA A 59 1.87 -10.36 54.18
CA ALA A 59 0.80 -9.57 54.78
C ALA A 59 1.18 -8.77 56.03
N ASN A 60 0.50 -7.63 56.21
CA ASN A 60 0.09 -7.16 57.53
C ASN A 60 -1.22 -6.34 57.47
N GLU A 61 -2.20 -6.91 58.16
CA GLU A 61 -3.22 -6.29 59.04
C GLU A 61 -3.96 -5.02 58.63
N ALA A 62 -5.29 -5.17 58.54
CA ALA A 62 -6.28 -4.11 58.43
C ALA A 62 -6.55 -3.39 59.77
N LYS A 63 -6.87 -2.10 59.69
CA LYS A 63 -7.61 -1.33 60.71
C LYS A 63 -8.61 -0.35 60.03
N PRO A 64 -9.69 0.05 60.73
CA PRO A 64 -11.03 0.10 60.16
C PRO A 64 -11.40 1.42 59.44
N ALA A 65 -12.33 1.29 58.51
CA ALA A 65 -12.93 2.36 57.73
C ALA A 65 -13.66 3.39 58.60
N LYS A 66 -13.37 4.68 58.39
CA LYS A 66 -14.24 5.77 58.83
C LYS A 66 -15.46 5.83 57.91
N GLU A 67 -16.64 5.78 58.50
CA GLU A 67 -17.92 5.92 57.83
C GLU A 67 -17.95 7.22 57.00
N GLY A 68 -18.01 7.05 55.68
CA GLY A 68 -18.21 8.16 54.75
C GLY A 68 -19.55 8.84 55.00
N SER A 69 -19.49 10.17 55.16
CA SER A 69 -20.64 11.07 55.34
C SER A 69 -21.81 10.72 54.41
N LYS A 70 -23.03 10.66 54.96
CA LYS A 70 -24.29 10.47 54.23
C LYS A 70 -24.49 11.49 53.11
N LEU A 71 -23.77 12.63 53.15
CA LEU A 71 -23.75 13.64 52.11
C LEU A 71 -22.99 13.17 50.85
N ALA A 72 -21.87 12.46 50.99
CA ALA A 72 -21.11 11.90 49.87
C ALA A 72 -21.93 10.83 49.12
N LYS A 73 -22.68 10.00 49.86
CA LYS A 73 -23.61 9.02 49.28
C LYS A 73 -24.80 9.69 48.56
N ARG A 74 -25.30 10.83 49.06
CA ARG A 74 -26.37 11.62 48.42
C ARG A 74 -25.91 12.41 47.20
N VAL A 75 -24.65 12.84 47.15
CA VAL A 75 -24.06 13.52 45.97
C VAL A 75 -23.79 12.51 44.86
N GLN A 76 -23.30 11.30 45.17
CA GLN A 76 -23.16 10.21 44.20
C GLN A 76 -24.51 9.71 43.65
N GLN A 77 -25.61 9.83 44.42
CA GLN A 77 -26.97 9.52 43.97
C GLN A 77 -27.63 10.62 43.11
N LYS A 78 -27.02 11.81 42.97
CA LYS A 78 -27.55 12.92 42.14
C LYS A 78 -26.84 13.10 40.80
N THR A 79 -25.70 12.46 40.58
CA THR A 79 -25.09 12.37 39.25
C THR A 79 -25.88 11.37 38.41
N ALA A 80 -26.54 11.86 37.35
CA ALA A 80 -27.12 11.00 36.33
C ALA A 80 -26.07 9.97 35.87
N PRO A 81 -26.44 8.71 35.61
CA PRO A 81 -25.50 7.69 35.18
C PRO A 81 -24.73 8.19 33.95
N LYS A 82 -23.39 8.07 33.99
CA LYS A 82 -22.53 8.40 32.85
C LYS A 82 -23.00 7.54 31.68
N ARG A 83 -23.57 8.18 30.65
CA ARG A 83 -24.07 7.46 29.47
C ARG A 83 -22.87 6.79 28.78
N THR A 84 -23.00 5.51 28.47
CA THR A 84 -22.01 4.73 27.74
C THR A 84 -22.64 4.21 26.46
N ILE A 85 -21.79 3.90 25.48
CA ILE A 85 -22.21 3.28 24.23
C ILE A 85 -22.89 1.94 24.55
N GLN A 86 -24.10 1.76 24.02
CA GLN A 86 -24.82 0.50 24.12
C GLN A 86 -24.36 -0.43 23.00
N TYR A 87 -24.33 -1.74 23.22
CA TYR A 87 -24.01 -2.71 22.16
C TYR A 87 -25.25 -3.50 21.77
N ALA A 88 -25.38 -3.83 20.49
CA ALA A 88 -26.46 -4.65 19.98
C ALA A 88 -26.39 -6.07 20.58
N THR A 89 -27.47 -6.83 20.42
CA THR A 89 -27.40 -8.27 20.66
C THR A 89 -26.53 -8.89 19.58
N PHE A 90 -25.66 -9.84 19.98
CA PHE A 90 -24.79 -10.53 19.04
C PHE A 90 -25.62 -11.33 18.02
N PRO A 91 -25.24 -11.37 16.73
CA PRO A 91 -25.98 -12.09 15.71
C PRO A 91 -26.03 -13.60 15.99
N LEU A 92 -27.13 -14.25 15.61
CA LEU A 92 -27.35 -15.67 15.87
C LEU A 92 -26.64 -16.55 14.82
N GLU A 93 -26.43 -17.83 15.16
CA GLU A 93 -26.04 -18.84 14.18
C GLU A 93 -27.05 -18.89 13.03
N GLY A 94 -26.55 -18.99 11.80
CA GLY A 94 -27.31 -18.89 10.55
C GLY A 94 -27.51 -17.46 10.03
N GLU A 95 -27.18 -16.42 10.82
CA GLU A 95 -27.21 -15.04 10.32
C GLU A 95 -25.91 -14.67 9.58
N ASN A 96 -26.04 -13.77 8.61
CA ASN A 96 -24.90 -13.28 7.85
C ASN A 96 -24.22 -12.10 8.57
N VAL A 97 -22.89 -12.08 8.49
CA VAL A 97 -22.02 -11.04 9.05
C VAL A 97 -20.94 -10.66 8.04
N LYS A 98 -20.36 -9.48 8.25
CA LYS A 98 -19.13 -9.01 7.61
C LYS A 98 -18.08 -8.71 8.65
N ILE A 99 -16.81 -8.85 8.27
CA ILE A 99 -15.67 -8.44 9.08
C ILE A 99 -15.44 -6.95 8.85
N SER A 100 -15.61 -6.10 9.87
CA SER A 100 -15.32 -4.67 9.77
C SER A 100 -13.86 -4.32 10.03
N TYR A 101 -13.20 -5.11 10.89
CA TYR A 101 -11.80 -4.88 11.23
C TYR A 101 -11.10 -6.14 11.69
N VAL A 102 -9.82 -6.25 11.34
CA VAL A 102 -8.91 -7.28 11.88
C VAL A 102 -7.86 -6.59 12.74
N SER A 103 -7.83 -6.93 14.03
CA SER A 103 -6.86 -6.39 14.99
C SER A 103 -5.56 -7.18 14.94
N ALA A 104 -4.42 -6.48 15.02
CA ALA A 104 -3.11 -7.10 15.20
C ALA A 104 -3.02 -7.94 16.49
N GLY A 105 -3.85 -7.62 17.50
CA GLY A 105 -3.98 -8.40 18.74
C GLY A 105 -4.73 -9.73 18.59
N GLY A 106 -5.22 -10.07 17.39
CA GLY A 106 -5.90 -11.33 17.10
C GLY A 106 -7.42 -11.31 17.21
N GLU A 107 -8.03 -10.15 17.48
CA GLU A 107 -9.49 -9.98 17.47
C GLU A 107 -9.98 -9.65 16.05
N LEU A 108 -11.15 -10.16 15.70
CA LEU A 108 -11.94 -9.68 14.56
C LEU A 108 -13.09 -8.85 15.10
N TYR A 109 -13.52 -7.88 14.31
CA TYR A 109 -14.73 -7.11 14.57
C TYR A 109 -15.73 -7.43 13.48
N VAL A 110 -16.94 -7.81 13.86
CA VAL A 110 -17.99 -8.23 12.93
C VAL A 110 -19.29 -7.50 13.16
N TYR A 111 -20.06 -7.28 12.10
CA TYR A 111 -21.41 -6.74 12.16
C TYR A 111 -22.35 -7.58 11.28
N ARG A 112 -23.62 -7.69 11.70
CA ARG A 112 -24.68 -8.38 10.96
C ARG A 112 -24.90 -7.71 9.61
N THR A 113 -25.15 -8.48 8.55
CA THR A 113 -25.56 -7.98 7.23
C THR A 113 -26.97 -8.44 6.85
N GLY A 114 -27.50 -7.90 5.75
CA GLY A 114 -28.86 -8.17 5.27
C GLY A 114 -29.88 -7.11 5.68
N MET A 115 -31.13 -7.34 5.27
CA MET A 115 -32.27 -6.47 5.59
C MET A 115 -32.79 -6.74 7.00
N GLU A 116 -33.33 -5.71 7.62
CA GLU A 116 -34.13 -5.87 8.82
C GLU A 116 -35.46 -6.58 8.49
N ALA A 117 -36.10 -7.20 9.49
CA ALA A 117 -37.34 -7.97 9.28
C ALA A 117 -38.50 -7.14 8.69
N ASN A 118 -38.44 -5.82 8.83
CA ASN A 118 -39.40 -4.85 8.29
C ASN A 118 -39.01 -4.35 6.87
N GLY A 119 -37.99 -4.92 6.24
CA GLY A 119 -37.50 -4.53 4.92
C GLY A 119 -36.64 -3.25 4.90
N GLN A 120 -36.32 -2.68 6.07
CA GLN A 120 -35.44 -1.52 6.15
C GLN A 120 -33.97 -1.91 5.96
N PRO A 121 -33.12 -0.95 5.52
CA PRO A 121 -31.68 -1.15 5.48
C PRO A 121 -31.12 -1.55 6.85
N ASN A 122 -29.99 -2.26 6.83
CA ASN A 122 -29.24 -2.63 8.02
C ASN A 122 -28.99 -1.43 8.95
N ARG A 123 -29.36 -1.57 10.23
CA ARG A 123 -29.19 -0.52 11.26
C ARG A 123 -27.74 -0.05 11.45
N TYR A 124 -26.76 -0.91 11.21
CA TYR A 124 -25.35 -0.52 11.19
C TYR A 124 -25.09 0.57 10.15
N ILE A 125 -25.55 0.34 8.91
CA ILE A 125 -25.36 1.29 7.79
C ILE A 125 -26.10 2.60 8.07
N GLU A 126 -27.31 2.52 8.65
CA GLU A 126 -28.07 3.71 9.04
C GLU A 126 -27.33 4.55 10.09
N LEU A 127 -26.79 3.91 11.13
CA LEU A 127 -26.00 4.59 12.16
C LEU A 127 -24.76 5.28 11.57
N VAL A 128 -24.00 4.58 10.73
CA VAL A 128 -22.79 5.14 10.10
C VAL A 128 -23.16 6.34 9.23
N LYS A 129 -24.20 6.23 8.41
CA LYS A 129 -24.71 7.35 7.58
C LYS A 129 -25.09 8.56 8.43
N ARG A 130 -25.93 8.36 9.44
CA ARG A 130 -26.36 9.44 10.35
C ARG A 130 -25.17 10.07 11.08
N SER A 131 -24.19 9.28 11.48
CA SER A 131 -22.97 9.76 12.14
C SER A 131 -22.17 10.69 11.24
N ILE A 132 -21.95 10.31 9.98
CA ILE A 132 -21.22 11.12 8.99
C ILE A 132 -21.97 12.42 8.69
N GLU A 133 -23.27 12.34 8.43
CA GLU A 133 -24.11 13.51 8.17
C GLU A 133 -24.10 14.50 9.34
N CYS A 134 -24.22 13.98 10.56
CA CYS A 134 -24.12 14.77 11.78
C CYS A 134 -22.74 15.43 11.88
N ALA A 135 -21.66 14.67 11.72
CA ALA A 135 -20.30 15.17 11.89
C ALA A 135 -19.88 16.22 10.85
N ARG A 136 -20.39 16.12 9.62
CA ARG A 136 -20.22 17.14 8.56
C ARG A 136 -20.95 18.44 8.89
N GLY A 137 -22.05 18.37 9.64
CA GLY A 137 -22.77 19.54 10.16
C GLY A 137 -22.04 20.24 11.31
N VAL A 138 -21.16 19.53 12.03
CA VAL A 138 -20.37 20.11 13.14
C VAL A 138 -19.14 20.83 12.58
N LYS A 139 -19.12 22.16 12.74
CA LYS A 139 -18.04 23.03 12.23
C LYS A 139 -16.93 23.29 13.24
N GLU A 140 -17.27 23.29 14.52
CA GLU A 140 -16.32 23.59 15.60
C GLU A 140 -15.64 22.32 16.11
N MET A 141 -14.35 22.44 16.41
CA MET A 141 -13.60 21.40 17.11
C MET A 141 -13.78 21.54 18.61
N VAL A 142 -13.47 20.48 19.36
CA VAL A 142 -13.49 20.52 20.83
C VAL A 142 -12.54 21.60 21.35
N GLN A 143 -12.99 22.36 22.34
CA GLN A 143 -12.23 23.48 22.91
C GLN A 143 -11.44 23.08 24.16
N THR A 144 -11.83 21.97 24.79
CA THR A 144 -11.21 21.44 25.99
C THR A 144 -10.63 20.07 25.70
N GLU A 145 -9.50 19.78 26.34
CA GLU A 145 -8.88 18.46 26.31
C GLU A 145 -9.91 17.37 26.72
N PRO A 146 -10.09 16.33 25.90
CA PRO A 146 -11.05 15.28 26.18
C PRO A 146 -10.56 14.38 27.32
N LYS A 147 -11.47 13.67 27.96
CA LYS A 147 -11.16 12.70 29.01
C LYS A 147 -11.26 11.28 28.48
N VAL A 148 -10.54 10.37 29.12
CA VAL A 148 -10.70 8.93 28.87
C VAL A 148 -12.18 8.53 29.05
N GLU A 149 -12.68 7.71 28.12
CA GLU A 149 -14.09 7.33 27.94
C GLU A 149 -15.02 8.42 27.40
N ASP A 150 -14.53 9.60 27.03
CA ASP A 150 -15.36 10.55 26.27
C ASP A 150 -15.63 10.00 24.87
N VAL A 151 -16.86 10.20 24.40
CA VAL A 151 -17.30 9.77 23.07
C VAL A 151 -17.42 11.00 22.17
N VAL A 152 -16.59 11.06 21.14
CA VAL A 152 -16.37 12.23 20.28
C VAL A 152 -16.44 11.82 18.82
N PHE A 153 -16.51 12.78 17.91
CA PHE A 153 -16.18 12.56 16.52
C PHE A 153 -14.66 12.71 16.33
N ALA A 154 -14.01 11.69 15.81
CA ALA A 154 -12.59 11.70 15.48
C ALA A 154 -12.39 11.62 13.95
N PRO A 155 -11.37 12.30 13.40
CA PRO A 155 -11.08 12.22 11.98
C PRO A 155 -10.59 10.82 11.63
N PHE A 156 -11.18 10.25 10.60
CA PHE A 156 -10.73 9.01 10.01
C PHE A 156 -11.12 9.01 8.54
N ASP A 157 -10.17 8.69 7.68
CA ASP A 157 -10.49 8.38 6.28
C ASP A 157 -11.22 9.47 5.47
N GLY A 158 -10.86 10.73 5.73
CA GLY A 158 -11.44 11.89 5.05
C GLY A 158 -12.80 12.35 5.60
N ASP A 159 -13.33 11.66 6.62
CA ASP A 159 -14.56 12.03 7.32
C ASP A 159 -14.38 11.94 8.85
N TYR A 160 -15.47 12.06 9.59
CA TYR A 160 -15.49 12.04 11.05
C TYR A 160 -16.43 10.96 11.57
N TYR A 161 -15.94 10.15 12.51
CA TYR A 161 -16.65 8.98 13.01
C TYR A 161 -16.69 8.96 14.52
N ARG A 162 -17.74 8.34 15.05
CA ARG A 162 -17.92 8.15 16.49
C ARG A 162 -16.74 7.34 17.03
N ALA A 163 -16.08 7.88 18.05
CA ALA A 163 -14.90 7.28 18.65
C ALA A 163 -14.92 7.48 20.17
N ALA A 164 -14.37 6.51 20.90
CA ALA A 164 -14.19 6.57 22.35
C ALA A 164 -12.71 6.85 22.65
N VAL A 165 -12.44 7.85 23.48
CA VAL A 165 -11.07 8.21 23.90
C VAL A 165 -10.52 7.14 24.84
N LYS A 166 -9.37 6.55 24.49
CA LYS A 166 -8.69 5.47 25.23
C LYS A 166 -7.53 5.97 26.08
N SER A 167 -6.76 6.92 25.58
CA SER A 167 -5.68 7.56 26.35
C SER A 167 -5.47 8.99 25.86
N VAL A 168 -4.90 9.81 26.75
CA VAL A 168 -4.55 11.20 26.49
C VAL A 168 -3.11 11.39 26.92
N ASP A 169 -2.26 11.84 25.99
CA ASP A 169 -0.85 12.12 26.21
C ASP A 169 -0.49 13.46 25.57
N GLY A 170 -0.57 14.53 26.39
CA GLY A 170 -0.37 15.90 25.95
C GLY A 170 -1.38 16.33 24.87
N SER A 171 -0.90 16.63 23.67
CA SER A 171 -1.76 17.00 22.55
C SER A 171 -2.33 15.80 21.78
N GLN A 172 -1.79 14.60 22.00
CA GLN A 172 -2.17 13.40 21.28
C GLN A 172 -3.15 12.56 22.10
N VAL A 173 -4.15 12.00 21.42
CA VAL A 173 -5.16 11.13 22.02
C VAL A 173 -5.30 9.86 21.20
N SER A 174 -5.24 8.72 21.89
CA SER A 174 -5.61 7.44 21.28
C SER A 174 -7.12 7.30 21.36
N VAL A 175 -7.76 7.10 20.20
CA VAL A 175 -9.21 6.90 20.08
C VAL A 175 -9.48 5.53 19.49
N PHE A 176 -10.53 4.87 19.98
CA PHE A 176 -11.05 3.62 19.44
C PHE A 176 -12.36 3.90 18.73
N PHE A 177 -12.54 3.36 17.52
CA PHE A 177 -13.74 3.51 16.72
C PHE A 177 -14.65 2.30 16.96
N PRO A 178 -15.60 2.34 17.91
CA PRO A 178 -16.37 1.18 18.32
C PRO A 178 -17.21 0.58 17.19
N ASP A 179 -17.64 1.41 16.24
CA ASP A 179 -18.46 0.98 15.10
C ASP A 179 -17.64 0.22 14.04
N PHE A 180 -16.31 0.19 14.15
CA PHE A 180 -15.45 -0.46 13.17
C PHE A 180 -14.50 -1.47 13.81
N GLY A 181 -13.90 -1.11 14.94
CA GLY A 181 -12.95 -1.94 15.70
C GLY A 181 -11.50 -1.45 15.66
N ASN A 182 -11.18 -0.44 14.84
CA ASN A 182 -9.83 0.13 14.78
C ASN A 182 -9.58 1.19 15.86
N SER A 183 -8.30 1.49 16.10
CA SER A 183 -7.87 2.63 16.90
C SER A 183 -6.90 3.50 16.12
N LEU A 184 -6.83 4.79 16.45
CA LEU A 184 -5.85 5.73 15.91
C LEU A 184 -5.36 6.69 16.99
N THR A 185 -4.18 7.24 16.79
CA THR A 185 -3.69 8.39 17.57
C THR A 185 -3.89 9.65 16.73
N VAL A 186 -4.58 10.64 17.29
CA VAL A 186 -4.90 11.90 16.62
C VAL A 186 -4.65 13.06 17.57
N GLU A 187 -4.47 14.28 17.04
CA GLU A 187 -4.40 15.47 17.88
C GLU A 187 -5.79 15.80 18.42
N TRP A 188 -5.94 16.03 19.73
CA TRP A 188 -7.27 16.22 20.33
C TRP A 188 -8.00 17.45 19.78
N LYS A 189 -7.27 18.46 19.31
CA LYS A 189 -7.83 19.66 18.65
C LYS A 189 -8.49 19.39 17.30
N GLN A 190 -8.30 18.19 16.74
CA GLN A 190 -8.99 17.77 15.53
C GLN A 190 -10.31 17.07 15.83
N LEU A 191 -10.61 16.75 17.10
CA LEU A 191 -11.86 16.10 17.50
C LEU A 191 -13.03 17.08 17.49
N LYS A 192 -14.24 16.55 17.35
CA LYS A 192 -15.49 17.33 17.48
C LYS A 192 -16.42 16.72 18.52
N ASP A 193 -17.20 17.57 19.18
CA ASP A 193 -18.31 17.10 20.00
C ASP A 193 -19.39 16.44 19.16
N ILE A 194 -20.05 15.42 19.72
CA ILE A 194 -21.24 14.82 19.11
C ILE A 194 -22.49 15.51 19.70
N PRO A 195 -23.19 16.35 18.91
CA PRO A 195 -24.36 17.07 19.41
C PRO A 195 -25.57 16.16 19.61
N ASP A 196 -25.76 15.18 18.72
CA ASP A 196 -26.85 14.20 18.80
C ASP A 196 -26.50 13.09 19.80
N LYS A 197 -27.22 13.04 20.93
CA LYS A 197 -26.99 12.04 21.98
C LYS A 197 -27.43 10.63 21.60
N ASP A 198 -28.32 10.50 20.63
CA ASP A 198 -28.73 9.20 20.08
C ASP A 198 -27.67 8.65 19.12
N ILE A 199 -26.83 9.51 18.54
CA ILE A 199 -25.59 9.10 17.87
C ILE A 199 -24.50 8.85 18.91
N GLN A 200 -24.26 9.79 19.83
CA GLN A 200 -23.14 9.70 20.79
C GLN A 200 -23.19 8.44 21.65
N TYR A 201 -24.38 8.07 22.13
CA TYR A 201 -24.57 6.91 23.03
C TYR A 201 -25.49 5.86 22.45
N GLY A 202 -25.81 5.96 21.15
CA GLY A 202 -26.62 4.98 20.44
C GLY A 202 -25.98 3.60 20.39
N THR A 203 -26.78 2.62 19.99
CA THR A 203 -26.35 1.23 19.84
C THR A 203 -25.19 1.10 18.84
N CYS A 204 -24.10 0.46 19.25
CA CYS A 204 -23.02 -0.04 18.39
C CYS A 204 -23.40 -1.45 17.92
N TYR A 205 -23.24 -1.72 16.62
CA TYR A 205 -23.63 -2.99 15.98
C TYR A 205 -22.44 -3.90 15.68
N THR A 206 -21.25 -3.49 16.09
CA THR A 206 -20.00 -4.19 15.81
C THR A 206 -19.54 -4.94 17.06
N HIS A 207 -19.03 -6.14 16.88
CA HIS A 207 -18.69 -7.06 17.96
C HIS A 207 -17.28 -7.62 17.82
N ALA A 208 -16.48 -7.51 18.88
CA ALA A 208 -15.18 -8.15 18.98
C ALA A 208 -15.33 -9.68 19.18
N VAL A 209 -14.63 -10.46 18.38
CA VAL A 209 -14.69 -11.93 18.35
C VAL A 209 -13.33 -12.55 18.05
N LYS A 210 -13.17 -13.83 18.36
CA LYS A 210 -12.02 -14.66 17.97
C LYS A 210 -12.47 -15.79 17.05
N ILE A 211 -11.60 -16.24 16.16
CA ILE A 211 -11.88 -17.37 15.27
C ILE A 211 -11.63 -18.67 16.03
N GLU A 212 -12.58 -19.60 15.95
CA GLU A 212 -12.52 -20.87 16.67
C GLU A 212 -11.29 -21.71 16.30
N GLY A 213 -10.53 -22.10 17.33
CA GLY A 213 -9.39 -22.99 17.18
C GLY A 213 -8.26 -22.40 16.33
N VAL A 214 -8.22 -21.07 16.16
CA VAL A 214 -7.12 -20.36 15.51
C VAL A 214 -6.30 -19.63 16.58
N PRO A 215 -5.00 -19.92 16.69
CA PRO A 215 -4.15 -19.25 17.68
C PRO A 215 -3.91 -17.78 17.30
N THR A 216 -3.82 -16.93 18.33
CA THR A 216 -3.47 -15.51 18.23
C THR A 216 -2.17 -15.23 18.99
N PRO A 217 -1.30 -14.30 18.55
CA PRO A 217 -1.46 -13.43 17.39
C PRO A 217 -1.36 -14.20 16.07
N TYR A 218 -2.01 -13.69 15.03
CA TYR A 218 -1.96 -14.28 13.70
C TYR A 218 -0.57 -14.16 13.08
N THR A 219 -0.18 -15.13 12.25
CA THR A 219 1.02 -14.99 11.42
C THR A 219 0.81 -13.89 10.37
N PRO A 220 1.88 -13.30 9.80
CA PRO A 220 1.76 -12.23 8.80
C PRO A 220 0.89 -12.62 7.59
N VAL A 221 1.01 -13.85 7.07
CA VAL A 221 0.19 -14.27 5.92
C VAL A 221 -1.26 -14.49 6.32
N VAL A 222 -1.54 -15.03 7.51
CA VAL A 222 -2.91 -15.18 8.02
C VAL A 222 -3.55 -13.81 8.24
N TYR A 223 -2.84 -12.89 8.90
CA TYR A 223 -3.32 -11.53 9.13
C TYR A 223 -3.66 -10.85 7.79
N GLN A 224 -2.77 -10.94 6.80
CA GLN A 224 -3.02 -10.37 5.47
C GLN A 224 -4.22 -11.01 4.78
N PHE A 225 -4.37 -12.34 4.86
CA PHE A 225 -5.54 -13.05 4.33
C PHE A 225 -6.84 -12.55 4.96
N LEU A 226 -6.90 -12.43 6.29
CA LEU A 226 -8.08 -11.91 6.98
C LEU A 226 -8.38 -10.46 6.58
N CYS A 227 -7.35 -9.61 6.42
CA CYS A 227 -7.51 -8.25 5.92
C CYS A 227 -8.10 -8.19 4.51
N THR A 228 -7.86 -9.18 3.64
CA THR A 228 -8.49 -9.23 2.31
C THR A 228 -9.98 -9.53 2.33
N LEU A 229 -10.51 -10.04 3.45
CA LEU A 229 -11.95 -10.34 3.62
C LEU A 229 -12.73 -9.17 4.22
N GLN A 230 -12.02 -8.21 4.84
CA GLN A 230 -12.60 -7.09 5.57
C GLN A 230 -13.48 -6.24 4.64
N GLU A 231 -14.74 -6.00 5.06
CA GLU A 231 -15.81 -5.28 4.36
C GLU A 231 -16.24 -5.87 3.00
N LEU A 232 -15.53 -6.87 2.48
CA LEU A 232 -15.74 -7.43 1.14
C LEU A 232 -16.70 -8.62 1.17
N ASP A 233 -16.42 -9.61 2.02
CA ASP A 233 -17.07 -10.91 1.96
C ASP A 233 -18.13 -11.09 3.04
N ASP A 234 -19.27 -11.66 2.65
CA ASP A 234 -20.32 -12.08 3.57
C ASP A 234 -20.06 -13.51 4.06
N PHE A 235 -20.27 -13.69 5.37
CA PHE A 235 -20.13 -14.98 6.03
C PHE A 235 -21.39 -15.32 6.81
N GLU A 236 -21.85 -16.56 6.73
CA GLU A 236 -22.90 -17.08 7.59
C GLU A 236 -22.26 -17.59 8.89
N LEU A 237 -22.72 -17.14 10.05
CA LEU A 237 -22.26 -17.66 11.33
C LEU A 237 -22.66 -19.13 11.46
N THR A 238 -21.68 -20.01 11.63
CA THR A 238 -21.93 -21.46 11.77
C THR A 238 -21.80 -21.95 13.20
N LYS A 239 -21.08 -21.20 14.03
CA LYS A 239 -20.89 -21.53 15.44
C LYS A 239 -20.60 -20.28 16.27
N VAL A 240 -21.24 -20.15 17.43
CA VAL A 240 -21.03 -19.04 18.38
C VAL A 240 -20.88 -19.57 19.80
N GLU A 241 -19.75 -19.28 20.44
CA GLU A 241 -19.46 -19.69 21.82
C GLU A 241 -19.06 -18.50 22.70
N ASP A 242 -19.60 -18.46 23.93
CA ASP A 242 -19.19 -17.51 24.95
C ASP A 242 -18.02 -18.06 25.77
N GLY A 243 -16.86 -17.40 25.68
CA GLY A 243 -15.65 -17.75 26.42
C GLY A 243 -15.25 -16.72 27.47
N ALA A 244 -14.49 -17.15 28.48
CA ALA A 244 -13.95 -16.25 29.51
C ALA A 244 -13.02 -15.15 28.96
N GLY A 245 -12.47 -15.34 27.75
CA GLY A 245 -11.58 -14.41 27.06
C GLY A 245 -12.23 -13.69 25.87
N GLY A 246 -13.56 -13.58 25.85
CA GLY A 246 -14.34 -13.03 24.75
C GLY A 246 -15.12 -14.08 23.97
N LYS A 247 -15.94 -13.63 23.02
CA LYS A 247 -16.77 -14.49 22.18
C LYS A 247 -15.92 -15.13 21.08
N THR A 248 -16.12 -16.41 20.84
CA THR A 248 -15.44 -17.17 19.79
C THR A 248 -16.46 -17.61 18.77
N ILE A 249 -16.12 -17.55 17.49
CA ILE A 249 -17.02 -17.90 16.40
C ILE A 249 -16.32 -18.73 15.33
N ASP A 250 -17.10 -19.50 14.60
CA ASP A 250 -16.75 -19.94 13.25
C ASP A 250 -17.83 -19.51 12.27
N MET A 251 -17.45 -19.35 11.01
CA MET A 251 -18.33 -18.82 9.98
C MET A 251 -17.99 -19.41 8.61
N ARG A 252 -19.00 -19.61 7.78
CA ARG A 252 -18.87 -20.12 6.43
C ARG A 252 -18.99 -18.99 5.42
N HIS A 253 -18.04 -18.91 4.50
CA HIS A 253 -18.09 -17.93 3.42
C HIS A 253 -19.34 -18.15 2.55
N VAL A 254 -20.17 -17.14 2.33
CA VAL A 254 -21.48 -17.31 1.66
C VAL A 254 -21.34 -17.74 0.20
N ARG A 255 -20.35 -17.18 -0.53
CA ARG A 255 -20.13 -17.51 -1.95
C ARG A 255 -19.24 -18.74 -2.19
N GLU A 256 -18.08 -18.80 -1.53
CA GLU A 256 -17.10 -19.88 -1.72
C GLU A 256 -17.32 -21.09 -0.81
N LEU A 257 -18.23 -21.01 0.15
CA LEU A 257 -18.70 -22.11 1.00
C LEU A 257 -17.66 -22.79 1.91
N TYR A 258 -16.43 -22.25 2.01
CA TYR A 258 -15.43 -22.75 2.95
C TYR A 258 -15.71 -22.29 4.39
N GLN A 259 -15.28 -23.08 5.38
CA GLN A 259 -15.25 -22.64 6.79
C GLN A 259 -14.03 -21.77 7.04
N LEU A 260 -14.24 -20.60 7.65
CA LEU A 260 -13.17 -19.61 7.85
C LEU A 260 -12.07 -20.16 8.75
N SER A 261 -12.42 -20.85 9.84
CA SER A 261 -11.40 -21.41 10.74
C SER A 261 -10.50 -22.43 10.03
N GLU A 262 -11.06 -23.30 9.21
CA GLU A 262 -10.31 -24.29 8.43
C GLU A 262 -9.42 -23.61 7.40
N LYS A 263 -9.95 -22.65 6.67
CA LYS A 263 -9.21 -21.90 5.65
C LYS A 263 -8.02 -21.15 6.25
N VAL A 264 -8.21 -20.52 7.41
CA VAL A 264 -7.14 -19.84 8.13
C VAL A 264 -6.04 -20.82 8.55
N ARG A 265 -6.40 -22.01 9.06
CA ARG A 265 -5.42 -23.05 9.40
C ARG A 265 -4.67 -23.58 8.18
N GLU A 266 -5.32 -23.67 7.02
CA GLU A 266 -4.64 -24.04 5.76
C GLU A 266 -3.61 -22.99 5.35
N VAL A 267 -3.96 -21.70 5.44
CA VAL A 267 -3.06 -20.58 5.14
C VAL A 267 -1.84 -20.60 6.07
N ASP A 268 -2.06 -20.74 7.38
CA ASP A 268 -1.00 -20.85 8.40
C ASP A 268 -0.07 -22.05 8.14
N LYS A 269 -0.65 -23.23 7.84
CA LYS A 269 0.13 -24.42 7.50
C LYS A 269 1.00 -24.20 6.26
N LYS A 270 0.44 -23.58 5.22
CA LYS A 270 1.16 -23.31 3.98
C LYS A 270 2.32 -22.36 4.20
N GLU A 271 2.12 -21.29 4.96
CA GLU A 271 3.21 -20.36 5.35
C GLU A 271 4.32 -21.09 6.11
N LYS A 272 3.98 -21.92 7.09
CA LYS A 272 4.96 -22.72 7.84
C LYS A 272 5.70 -23.73 6.96
N MET A 273 5.01 -24.34 5.99
CA MET A 273 5.63 -25.23 5.00
C MET A 273 6.58 -24.46 4.08
N ASP A 274 6.18 -23.29 3.59
CA ASP A 274 6.99 -22.43 2.73
C ASP A 274 8.21 -21.89 3.49
N GLU A 275 8.06 -21.51 4.76
CA GLU A 275 9.20 -21.16 5.62
C GLU A 275 10.13 -22.33 5.85
N LYS A 276 9.59 -23.53 6.10
CA LYS A 276 10.39 -24.74 6.29
C LYS A 276 11.10 -25.12 4.99
N ALA A 277 10.46 -24.97 3.84
CA ALA A 277 11.02 -25.18 2.52
C ALA A 277 12.10 -24.13 2.21
N LYS A 278 11.89 -22.85 2.55
CA LYS A 278 12.91 -21.80 2.47
C LYS A 278 14.09 -22.08 3.39
N LYS A 279 13.86 -22.48 4.65
CA LYS A 279 14.92 -22.87 5.60
C LYS A 279 15.64 -24.15 5.17
N ALA A 280 14.97 -25.07 4.47
CA ALA A 280 15.55 -26.27 3.89
C ALA A 280 16.32 -25.98 2.60
N ALA A 281 15.83 -25.08 1.74
CA ALA A 281 16.52 -24.57 0.56
C ALA A 281 17.77 -23.77 0.96
N VAL A 282 17.71 -22.98 2.04
CA VAL A 282 18.89 -22.32 2.66
C VAL A 282 19.87 -23.33 3.28
N LYS A 283 19.40 -24.54 3.63
CA LYS A 283 20.28 -25.65 4.09
C LYS A 283 20.79 -26.55 2.97
N GLN A 284 20.18 -26.54 1.79
CA GLN A 284 20.56 -27.37 0.63
C GLN A 284 21.26 -26.59 -0.49
N GLU A 285 21.12 -25.26 -0.51
CA GLU A 285 22.03 -24.33 -1.14
C GLU A 285 22.49 -23.35 -0.05
N ALA A 286 23.60 -23.71 0.60
CA ALA A 286 24.49 -22.66 1.05
C ALA A 286 24.96 -21.96 -0.23
N VAL A 287 24.24 -20.93 -0.67
CA VAL A 287 24.90 -19.85 -1.41
C VAL A 287 26.06 -19.47 -0.51
N PRO A 288 27.32 -19.66 -0.93
CA PRO A 288 28.43 -19.26 -0.09
C PRO A 288 28.16 -17.81 0.26
N LYS A 289 28.23 -17.44 1.55
CA LYS A 289 28.39 -16.03 1.90
C LYS A 289 29.61 -15.58 1.10
N MET A 290 29.37 -14.91 -0.02
CA MET A 290 30.47 -14.42 -0.83
C MET A 290 31.23 -13.49 0.09
N PRO A 291 32.52 -13.75 0.33
CA PRO A 291 33.28 -12.96 1.28
C PRO A 291 33.14 -11.49 0.89
N ILE A 292 32.80 -10.65 1.87
CA ILE A 292 32.92 -9.21 1.72
C ILE A 292 34.41 -8.97 1.45
N PRO A 293 34.79 -8.40 0.29
CA PRO A 293 36.19 -8.22 -0.05
C PRO A 293 36.89 -7.43 1.06
N ASP A 294 38.03 -7.93 1.54
CA ASP A 294 38.84 -7.17 2.49
C ASP A 294 39.25 -5.86 1.81
N PRO A 295 38.90 -4.68 2.37
CA PRO A 295 39.32 -3.38 1.86
C PRO A 295 40.80 -3.29 1.48
N ALA A 296 41.68 -4.00 2.19
CA ALA A 296 43.12 -4.01 1.94
C ALA A 296 43.53 -4.82 0.70
N SER A 297 42.66 -5.70 0.20
CA SER A 297 42.88 -6.58 -0.96
C SER A 297 42.16 -6.13 -2.22
N TYR A 298 41.38 -5.04 -2.14
CA TYR A 298 40.56 -4.56 -3.24
C TYR A 298 41.42 -4.10 -4.43
N ILE A 299 41.07 -4.60 -5.62
CA ILE A 299 41.61 -4.15 -6.89
C ILE A 299 40.57 -3.23 -7.53
N PRO A 300 40.83 -1.92 -7.67
CA PRO A 300 39.89 -0.98 -8.27
C PRO A 300 39.54 -1.35 -9.71
N VAL A 301 38.29 -1.09 -10.06
CA VAL A 301 37.77 -1.23 -11.42
C VAL A 301 37.80 0.12 -12.09
N THR A 302 38.31 0.18 -13.31
CA THR A 302 38.33 1.41 -14.10
C THR A 302 37.30 1.35 -15.24
N ALA A 303 37.02 2.48 -15.90
CA ALA A 303 36.15 2.48 -17.07
C ALA A 303 36.72 1.62 -18.21
N ASP A 304 38.05 1.52 -18.32
CA ASP A 304 38.72 0.69 -19.34
C ASP A 304 38.43 -0.81 -19.15
N ASP A 305 38.07 -1.23 -17.94
CA ASP A 305 37.66 -2.60 -17.67
C ASP A 305 36.20 -2.88 -18.07
N ILE A 306 35.41 -1.83 -18.32
CA ILE A 306 33.99 -1.97 -18.68
C ILE A 306 33.89 -2.32 -20.16
N ILE A 307 33.20 -3.42 -20.43
CA ILE A 307 33.04 -3.96 -21.78
C ILE A 307 31.73 -3.42 -22.33
N GLU A 308 31.82 -2.42 -23.20
CA GLU A 308 30.65 -1.91 -23.94
C GLU A 308 30.01 -3.03 -24.76
N HIS A 309 28.69 -3.17 -24.67
CA HIS A 309 27.99 -4.18 -25.44
C HIS A 309 27.82 -3.77 -26.91
N ASP A 310 28.19 -4.66 -27.83
CA ASP A 310 28.01 -4.46 -29.27
C ASP A 310 26.52 -4.44 -29.62
N MET A 311 25.94 -3.24 -29.71
CA MET A 311 24.57 -3.04 -30.19
C MET A 311 24.43 -3.62 -31.61
N GLN A 312 23.41 -4.47 -31.79
CA GLN A 312 23.08 -5.01 -33.11
C GLN A 312 22.55 -3.90 -34.03
N MET A 313 23.19 -3.73 -35.19
CA MET A 313 22.75 -2.79 -36.23
C MET A 313 21.80 -3.48 -37.21
N GLY A 314 20.90 -2.70 -37.79
CA GLY A 314 20.00 -3.15 -38.83
C GLY A 314 18.52 -2.87 -38.54
N PRO A 315 17.64 -3.34 -39.42
CA PRO A 315 16.19 -3.19 -39.25
C PRO A 315 15.65 -4.14 -38.17
N ASP A 316 14.47 -3.78 -37.63
CA ASP A 316 13.66 -4.64 -36.75
C ASP A 316 14.35 -5.13 -35.46
N VAL A 317 15.30 -4.35 -34.92
CA VAL A 317 15.96 -4.68 -33.65
C VAL A 317 14.98 -4.46 -32.51
N GLU A 318 14.79 -5.49 -31.68
CA GLU A 318 13.97 -5.39 -30.47
C GLU A 318 14.79 -4.86 -29.30
N LEU A 319 14.38 -3.70 -28.80
CA LEU A 319 15.03 -2.96 -27.74
C LEU A 319 14.09 -2.75 -26.57
N MET A 320 14.63 -2.66 -25.37
CA MET A 320 13.89 -2.28 -24.18
C MET A 320 14.39 -0.93 -23.69
N ILE A 321 13.47 -0.02 -23.42
CA ILE A 321 13.77 1.32 -22.91
C ILE A 321 14.19 1.19 -21.45
N VAL A 322 15.35 1.74 -21.09
CA VAL A 322 15.83 1.80 -19.70
C VAL A 322 15.59 3.16 -19.08
N GLU A 323 15.96 4.22 -19.80
CA GLU A 323 15.83 5.60 -19.35
C GLU A 323 15.39 6.47 -20.54
N ALA A 324 14.49 7.42 -20.27
CA ALA A 324 13.93 8.35 -21.24
C ALA A 324 13.92 9.80 -20.73
N SER A 325 14.54 10.10 -19.58
CA SER A 325 14.56 11.46 -19.00
C SER A 325 15.17 12.52 -19.92
N GLU A 326 16.03 12.12 -20.87
CA GLU A 326 16.69 13.02 -21.83
C GLU A 326 16.04 12.99 -23.23
N LEU A 327 14.88 12.33 -23.35
CA LEU A 327 14.14 12.27 -24.61
C LEU A 327 13.63 13.67 -24.98
N ASP A 328 13.09 14.39 -24.01
CA ASP A 328 12.69 15.77 -24.19
C ASP A 328 13.92 16.69 -24.26
N GLY A 329 14.09 17.35 -25.40
CA GLY A 329 15.15 18.34 -25.62
C GLY A 329 16.41 17.79 -26.30
N LEU A 330 16.85 16.58 -25.96
CA LEU A 330 18.03 15.95 -26.57
C LEU A 330 17.69 14.82 -27.54
N ASN A 331 16.44 14.37 -27.60
CA ASN A 331 16.00 13.18 -28.33
C ASN A 331 16.83 11.94 -27.95
N GLN A 332 17.29 11.84 -26.70
CA GLN A 332 18.14 10.75 -26.25
C GLN A 332 17.35 9.72 -25.44
N LEU A 333 17.65 8.45 -25.69
CA LEU A 333 17.03 7.31 -25.05
C LEU A 333 18.12 6.31 -24.68
N THR A 334 18.08 5.79 -23.45
CA THR A 334 18.94 4.67 -23.07
C THR A 334 18.15 3.38 -23.25
N VAL A 335 18.72 2.43 -23.98
CA VAL A 335 18.09 1.15 -24.29
C VAL A 335 19.03 -0.03 -24.04
N ILE A 336 18.46 -1.23 -23.92
CA ILE A 336 19.18 -2.51 -23.98
C ILE A 336 18.60 -3.37 -25.08
N LEU A 337 19.36 -4.35 -25.58
CA LEU A 337 18.78 -5.43 -26.40
C LEU A 337 17.76 -6.20 -25.57
N LYS A 338 16.59 -6.48 -26.15
CA LYS A 338 15.54 -7.25 -25.47
C LYS A 338 16.03 -8.65 -25.08
N SER A 339 16.89 -9.27 -25.89
CA SER A 339 17.53 -10.56 -25.61
C SER A 339 18.31 -10.57 -24.29
N ASP A 340 18.85 -9.41 -23.89
CA ASP A 340 19.76 -9.28 -22.78
C ASP A 340 19.04 -8.86 -21.49
N SER A 341 17.73 -8.61 -21.56
CA SER A 341 16.91 -8.14 -20.43
C SER A 341 16.97 -9.03 -19.18
N LEU A 342 17.14 -10.35 -19.33
CA LEU A 342 17.30 -11.25 -18.19
C LEU A 342 18.69 -11.11 -17.54
N GLU A 343 19.75 -11.01 -18.34
CA GLU A 343 21.13 -10.86 -17.87
C GLU A 343 21.31 -9.50 -17.20
N PHE A 344 20.78 -8.43 -17.81
CA PHE A 344 20.73 -7.09 -17.24
C PHE A 344 19.99 -7.05 -15.89
N ALA A 345 18.83 -7.70 -15.80
CA ALA A 345 18.08 -7.77 -14.55
C ALA A 345 18.82 -8.55 -13.45
N ASN A 346 19.55 -9.60 -13.80
CA ASN A 346 20.38 -10.35 -12.85
C ASN A 346 21.54 -9.49 -12.33
N MET A 347 22.19 -8.73 -13.22
CA MET A 347 23.25 -7.78 -12.85
C MET A 347 22.73 -6.70 -11.88
N LEU A 348 21.59 -6.06 -12.17
CA LEU A 348 21.00 -5.07 -11.27
C LEU A 348 20.66 -5.66 -9.89
N ASN A 349 20.13 -6.88 -9.86
CA ASN A 349 19.84 -7.58 -8.61
C ASN A 349 21.12 -7.95 -7.83
N GLU A 350 22.21 -8.28 -8.53
CA GLU A 350 23.51 -8.50 -7.88
C GLU A 350 24.08 -7.20 -7.30
N CYS A 351 24.01 -6.07 -8.04
CA CYS A 351 24.36 -4.75 -7.51
C CYS A 351 23.60 -4.45 -6.20
N GLU A 352 22.29 -4.69 -6.18
CA GLU A 352 21.44 -4.49 -5.00
C GLU A 352 21.87 -5.35 -3.81
N GLN A 353 22.06 -6.65 -4.03
CA GLN A 353 22.46 -7.57 -2.97
C GLN A 353 23.84 -7.25 -2.42
N ARG A 354 24.81 -6.94 -3.30
CA ARG A 354 26.20 -6.69 -2.94
C ARG A 354 26.37 -5.32 -2.29
N GLY A 355 25.71 -4.29 -2.82
CA GLY A 355 25.73 -2.94 -2.26
C GLY A 355 25.11 -2.88 -0.87
N ALA A 356 23.96 -3.54 -0.66
CA ALA A 356 23.30 -3.59 0.64
C ALA A 356 24.05 -4.46 1.67
N ALA A 357 24.77 -5.49 1.23
CA ALA A 357 25.49 -6.42 2.12
C ALA A 357 26.89 -5.94 2.54
N ASP A 358 27.55 -5.08 1.75
CA ASP A 358 28.86 -4.53 2.10
C ASP A 358 28.71 -3.41 3.15
N PRO A 359 29.22 -3.58 4.39
CA PRO A 359 29.14 -2.57 5.42
C PRO A 359 30.20 -1.48 5.28
N ASN A 360 31.13 -1.59 4.31
CA ASN A 360 32.29 -0.70 4.20
C ASN A 360 32.00 0.40 3.18
N PRO A 361 31.81 1.67 3.61
CA PRO A 361 31.70 2.78 2.67
C PRO A 361 32.94 2.88 1.79
N TYR A 362 32.72 3.28 0.54
CA TYR A 362 33.78 3.53 -0.43
C TYR A 362 33.71 4.99 -0.88
N GLN A 363 34.87 5.64 -0.97
CA GLN A 363 34.96 6.99 -1.54
C GLN A 363 35.83 6.91 -2.79
N PRO A 364 35.31 7.20 -3.98
CA PRO A 364 36.14 7.26 -5.19
C PRO A 364 37.08 8.47 -5.11
N GLU A 365 38.39 8.22 -5.19
CA GLU A 365 39.44 9.24 -5.10
C GLU A 365 39.87 9.78 -6.46
N GLU A 366 39.62 9.04 -7.55
CA GLU A 366 40.04 9.37 -8.91
C GLU A 366 38.84 9.34 -9.88
N GLU A 367 38.83 10.27 -10.84
CA GLU A 367 38.03 10.16 -12.06
C GLU A 367 38.49 8.89 -12.80
N ASN A 368 37.56 8.10 -13.38
CA ASN A 368 37.78 6.79 -14.03
C ASN A 368 37.49 5.54 -13.17
N LEU A 369 37.31 5.65 -11.85
CA LEU A 369 36.96 4.49 -11.03
C LEU A 369 35.47 4.14 -11.14
N VAL A 370 35.15 2.86 -11.27
CA VAL A 370 33.79 2.32 -11.27
C VAL A 370 33.51 1.68 -9.93
N PHE A 371 32.32 1.94 -9.40
CA PHE A 371 31.89 1.51 -8.07
C PHE A 371 30.37 1.32 -8.06
N LEU A 372 29.82 0.80 -6.95
CA LEU A 372 28.39 0.82 -6.73
C LEU A 372 27.99 2.11 -6.04
N LEU A 373 26.93 2.75 -6.53
CA LEU A 373 26.34 3.96 -5.98
C LEU A 373 24.84 3.74 -5.77
N GLN A 374 24.34 4.19 -4.61
CA GLN A 374 22.92 4.21 -4.34
C GLN A 374 22.30 5.50 -4.89
N PHE A 375 21.37 5.34 -5.83
CA PHE A 375 20.62 6.44 -6.45
C PHE A 375 19.13 6.12 -6.38
N GLU A 376 18.29 7.03 -5.89
CA GLU A 376 16.83 6.85 -5.74
C GLU A 376 16.42 5.52 -5.04
N GLY A 377 17.25 5.06 -4.12
CA GLY A 377 17.01 3.84 -3.34
C GLY A 377 17.37 2.53 -4.05
N ILE A 378 18.06 2.58 -5.19
CA ILE A 378 18.59 1.41 -5.90
C ILE A 378 20.12 1.46 -5.99
N TRP A 379 20.78 0.31 -5.90
CA TRP A 379 22.21 0.20 -6.17
C TRP A 379 22.48 -0.02 -7.66
N CYS A 380 23.33 0.82 -8.25
CA CYS A 380 23.75 0.73 -9.64
C CYS A 380 25.25 0.92 -9.80
N ARG A 381 25.80 0.54 -10.95
CA ARG A 381 27.20 0.80 -11.30
C ARG A 381 27.34 2.26 -11.73
N ALA A 382 28.29 2.97 -11.15
CA ALA A 382 28.54 4.37 -11.41
C ALA A 382 30.03 4.65 -11.57
N LEU A 383 30.33 5.77 -12.23
CA LEU A 383 31.66 6.33 -12.38
C LEU A 383 31.64 7.81 -12.01
N LEU A 384 32.70 8.29 -11.37
CA LEU A 384 32.86 9.71 -11.07
C LEU A 384 33.20 10.45 -12.37
N ALA A 385 32.24 11.23 -12.88
CA ALA A 385 32.33 11.92 -14.16
C ALA A 385 33.04 13.28 -14.06
N SER A 386 32.90 13.98 -12.93
CA SER A 386 33.65 15.20 -12.64
C SER A 386 33.79 15.40 -11.14
N SER A 387 34.98 15.81 -10.71
CA SER A 387 35.28 16.19 -9.32
C SER A 387 35.67 17.67 -9.16
N GLN A 388 35.46 18.52 -10.17
CA GLN A 388 35.99 19.89 -10.21
C GLN A 388 35.09 20.97 -9.57
N ASP A 389 33.81 20.67 -9.31
CA ASP A 389 32.83 21.60 -8.72
C ASP A 389 32.50 21.26 -7.25
N GLU A 390 31.86 22.19 -6.51
CA GLU A 390 31.35 21.94 -5.13
C GLU A 390 30.32 20.77 -5.09
N GLU A 391 29.74 20.41 -6.24
CA GLU A 391 28.84 19.28 -6.42
C GLU A 391 29.44 18.25 -7.38
N LYS A 392 29.61 16.99 -6.93
CA LYS A 392 30.18 15.90 -7.74
C LYS A 392 29.18 15.37 -8.76
N GLN A 393 29.66 15.05 -9.95
CA GLN A 393 28.85 14.45 -11.02
C GLN A 393 29.17 12.97 -11.19
N TYR A 394 28.12 12.16 -11.30
CA TYR A 394 28.21 10.71 -11.44
C TYR A 394 27.56 10.27 -12.75
N TYR A 395 28.29 9.49 -13.54
CA TYR A 395 27.73 8.79 -14.68
C TYR A 395 27.20 7.43 -14.22
N LEU A 396 25.89 7.21 -14.36
CA LEU A 396 25.21 5.99 -13.96
C LEU A 396 25.22 5.02 -15.14
N LEU A 397 26.16 4.05 -15.14
CA LEU A 397 26.44 3.18 -16.28
C LEU A 397 25.21 2.38 -16.71
N ASP A 398 24.37 1.97 -15.76
CA ASP A 398 23.20 1.14 -16.03
C ASP A 398 21.99 1.93 -16.53
N LEU A 399 22.04 3.27 -16.44
CA LEU A 399 20.98 4.19 -16.88
C LEU A 399 21.42 5.11 -18.03
N GLY A 400 22.73 5.21 -18.31
CA GLY A 400 23.29 6.03 -19.38
C GLY A 400 23.08 7.53 -19.16
N ILE A 401 23.08 7.99 -17.91
CA ILE A 401 22.79 9.39 -17.55
C ILE A 401 23.83 9.93 -16.57
N ILE A 402 24.04 11.25 -16.62
CA ILE A 402 24.84 11.98 -15.62
C ILE A 402 23.90 12.61 -14.59
N ARG A 403 24.25 12.48 -13.31
CA ARG A 403 23.53 13.13 -12.20
C ARG A 403 24.48 13.87 -11.28
N THR A 404 24.07 15.08 -10.90
CA THR A 404 24.69 15.86 -9.82
C THR A 404 23.96 15.52 -8.52
N LEU A 405 24.70 15.15 -7.48
CA LEU A 405 24.13 14.80 -6.18
C LEU A 405 24.62 15.78 -5.12
N SER A 406 23.68 16.43 -4.43
CA SER A 406 23.94 17.48 -3.42
C SER A 406 24.40 16.92 -2.07
N GLU A 407 24.10 15.66 -1.80
CA GLU A 407 24.56 14.91 -0.63
C GLU A 407 25.58 13.84 -1.07
N GLN A 408 26.51 13.47 -0.19
CA GLN A 408 27.44 12.38 -0.51
C GLN A 408 26.66 11.07 -0.65
N PRO A 409 26.62 10.46 -1.85
CA PRO A 409 25.85 9.24 -2.05
C PRO A 409 26.50 8.06 -1.34
N GLU A 410 25.67 7.12 -0.90
CA GLU A 410 26.18 5.84 -0.42
C GLU A 410 26.89 5.09 -1.56
N CYS A 411 28.18 4.84 -1.38
CA CYS A 411 29.00 4.14 -2.35
C CYS A 411 29.63 2.88 -1.74
N ARG A 412 29.80 1.84 -2.55
CA ARG A 412 30.50 0.59 -2.22
C ARG A 412 31.48 0.23 -3.33
N ARG A 413 32.50 -0.56 -2.97
CA ARG A 413 33.49 -1.06 -3.93
C ARG A 413 32.79 -1.88 -5.02
N TYR A 414 33.37 -1.89 -6.21
CA TYR A 414 32.89 -2.77 -7.26
C TYR A 414 33.03 -4.23 -6.82
N PRO A 415 31.98 -5.06 -6.79
CA PRO A 415 32.06 -6.41 -6.27
C PRO A 415 32.91 -7.32 -7.17
N ASP A 416 33.75 -8.15 -6.56
CA ASP A 416 34.46 -9.21 -7.28
C ASP A 416 33.48 -10.16 -7.97
N GLY A 417 33.72 -10.46 -9.24
CA GLY A 417 32.87 -11.34 -10.04
C GLY A 417 31.62 -10.69 -10.64
N LEU A 418 31.29 -9.45 -10.27
CA LEU A 418 30.21 -8.72 -10.94
C LEU A 418 30.59 -8.46 -12.40
N THR A 419 29.64 -8.69 -13.31
CA THR A 419 29.89 -8.59 -14.75
C THR A 419 30.34 -7.19 -15.17
N ARG A 420 31.41 -7.13 -15.98
CA ARG A 420 31.92 -5.89 -16.58
C ARG A 420 31.17 -5.47 -17.84
N LYS A 421 30.22 -6.27 -18.32
CA LYS A 421 29.41 -5.96 -19.50
C LYS A 421 28.49 -4.76 -19.24
N MET A 422 28.56 -3.73 -20.07
CA MET A 422 27.65 -2.59 -20.07
C MET A 422 26.53 -2.83 -21.08
N PHE A 423 25.34 -3.12 -20.57
CA PHE A 423 24.17 -3.44 -21.41
C PHE A 423 23.51 -2.19 -21.99
N ALA A 424 23.50 -1.11 -21.20
CA ALA A 424 22.87 0.15 -21.55
C ALA A 424 23.60 0.80 -22.73
N CYS A 425 22.83 1.27 -23.70
CA CYS A 425 23.32 1.98 -24.87
C CYS A 425 22.52 3.25 -25.06
N GLU A 426 23.23 4.37 -25.07
CA GLU A 426 22.66 5.68 -25.36
C GLU A 426 22.43 5.84 -26.86
N CYS A 427 21.21 6.23 -27.22
CA CYS A 427 20.78 6.34 -28.59
C CYS A 427 20.09 7.68 -28.86
N ILE A 428 20.27 8.22 -30.07
CA ILE A 428 19.51 9.38 -30.56
C ILE A 428 18.29 8.88 -31.33
N VAL A 429 17.10 9.36 -30.99
CA VAL A 429 15.86 8.99 -31.66
C VAL A 429 15.58 9.97 -32.81
N ASP A 430 15.52 9.47 -34.04
CA ASP A 430 15.28 10.27 -35.25
C ASP A 430 13.80 10.72 -35.36
N ASN A 431 12.88 9.94 -34.79
CA ASN A 431 11.44 10.14 -34.84
C ASN A 431 10.78 10.04 -33.44
N PRO A 432 11.16 10.92 -32.48
CA PRO A 432 10.72 10.84 -31.08
C PRO A 432 9.20 10.96 -30.90
N GLU A 433 8.48 11.52 -31.88
CA GLU A 433 7.02 11.57 -31.88
C GLU A 433 6.36 10.18 -31.84
N MET A 434 7.05 9.13 -32.30
CA MET A 434 6.61 7.74 -32.22
C MET A 434 6.68 7.16 -30.80
N LEU A 435 7.37 7.84 -29.88
CA LEU A 435 7.48 7.48 -28.46
C LEU A 435 6.48 8.25 -27.58
N ARG A 436 5.46 8.86 -28.18
CA ARG A 436 4.36 9.45 -27.40
C ARG A 436 3.38 8.38 -26.98
N VAL A 437 3.30 8.15 -25.68
CA VAL A 437 2.28 7.29 -25.08
C VAL A 437 0.99 8.10 -24.98
N MET A 438 0.02 7.79 -25.87
CA MET A 438 -1.30 8.42 -25.80
C MET A 438 -1.97 8.02 -24.47
N ASN A 439 -2.48 9.00 -23.72
CA ASN A 439 -3.19 8.82 -22.44
C ASN A 439 -2.32 8.38 -21.24
N ALA A 440 -1.04 8.75 -21.20
CA ALA A 440 -0.21 8.56 -20.00
C ALA A 440 -0.83 9.24 -18.76
N THR A 441 -0.99 8.51 -17.67
CA THR A 441 -1.48 9.02 -16.36
C THR A 441 -0.39 9.67 -15.52
N GLU A 442 0.86 9.53 -15.96
CA GLU A 442 2.10 10.04 -15.37
C GLU A 442 2.94 10.69 -16.49
N ASP A 443 4.10 11.26 -16.16
CA ASP A 443 5.02 11.84 -17.14
C ASP A 443 5.37 10.83 -18.26
N ASN A 444 5.34 11.27 -19.52
CA ASN A 444 5.53 10.40 -20.68
C ASN A 444 6.86 9.64 -20.64
N ASN A 445 7.93 10.29 -20.14
CA ASN A 445 9.26 9.68 -20.09
C ASN A 445 9.33 8.59 -19.02
N VAL A 446 8.62 8.78 -17.90
CA VAL A 446 8.45 7.73 -16.87
C VAL A 446 7.64 6.56 -17.45
N ALA A 447 6.56 6.86 -18.16
CA ALA A 447 5.69 5.85 -18.77
C ALA A 447 6.39 5.01 -19.86
N LEU A 448 7.45 5.55 -20.49
CA LEU A 448 8.24 4.89 -21.53
C LEU A 448 9.21 3.83 -20.99
N ARG A 449 9.73 4.00 -19.77
CA ARG A 449 10.71 3.06 -19.18
C ARG A 449 10.16 1.64 -19.19
N GLY A 450 11.02 0.66 -19.45
CA GLY A 450 10.72 -0.76 -19.53
C GLY A 450 9.87 -1.20 -20.74
N ASN A 451 9.31 -0.31 -21.55
CA ASN A 451 8.60 -0.71 -22.76
C ASN A 451 9.59 -1.27 -23.79
N VAL A 452 9.08 -2.18 -24.62
CA VAL A 452 9.81 -2.72 -25.76
C VAL A 452 9.48 -1.92 -27.00
N LEU A 453 10.49 -1.58 -27.80
CA LEU A 453 10.33 -1.00 -29.12
C LEU A 453 11.02 -1.88 -30.17
N LYS A 454 10.51 -1.82 -31.40
CA LYS A 454 11.22 -2.24 -32.59
C LYS A 454 11.71 -1.00 -33.31
N ALA A 455 13.00 -0.97 -33.63
CA ALA A 455 13.61 0.13 -34.37
C ALA A 455 14.57 -0.37 -35.44
N THR A 456 14.78 0.48 -36.44
CA THR A 456 15.99 0.42 -37.24
C THR A 456 17.11 1.11 -36.47
N VAL A 457 18.23 0.40 -36.29
CA VAL A 457 19.39 0.86 -35.53
C VAL A 457 20.56 1.08 -36.49
N ASP A 458 21.01 2.34 -36.57
CA ASP A 458 22.10 2.75 -37.45
C ASP A 458 23.24 3.40 -36.65
N LYS A 459 24.49 3.19 -37.09
CA LYS A 459 25.64 4.00 -36.63
C LYS A 459 25.80 5.20 -37.56
N LYS A 460 25.63 6.41 -37.03
CA LYS A 460 25.92 7.67 -37.74
C LYS A 460 27.12 8.37 -37.08
N ALA A 461 27.81 9.25 -37.81
CA ALA A 461 28.84 10.11 -37.24
C ALA A 461 28.30 11.54 -37.13
N LYS A 462 28.43 12.16 -35.96
CA LYS A 462 28.05 13.56 -35.74
C LYS A 462 29.21 14.32 -35.11
N PHE A 463 29.38 15.58 -35.52
CA PHE A 463 30.43 16.43 -34.97
C PHE A 463 30.13 16.76 -33.50
N SER A 464 31.00 16.34 -32.58
CA SER A 464 30.84 16.58 -31.14
C SER A 464 31.62 17.83 -30.72
N LEU A 465 30.90 18.87 -30.31
CA LEU A 465 31.50 20.10 -29.78
C LEU A 465 32.31 19.86 -28.48
N ARG A 466 32.09 18.74 -27.78
CA ARG A 466 32.80 18.39 -26.54
C ARG A 466 34.10 17.61 -26.74
N ARG A 467 34.34 16.99 -27.91
CA ARG A 467 35.49 16.08 -28.14
C ARG A 467 36.41 16.47 -29.32
N THR A 468 36.14 17.57 -30.03
CA THR A 468 36.96 18.02 -31.20
C THR A 468 37.18 16.94 -32.29
N GLU A 469 36.36 15.90 -32.34
CA GLU A 469 36.38 14.83 -33.34
C GLU A 469 34.96 14.36 -33.70
N MET A 470 34.84 13.66 -34.84
CA MET A 470 33.61 12.98 -35.25
C MET A 470 33.40 11.76 -34.37
N ALA A 471 32.45 11.83 -33.43
CA ALA A 471 32.11 10.68 -32.61
C ALA A 471 31.01 9.85 -33.31
N PRO A 472 31.16 8.51 -33.37
CA PRO A 472 30.06 7.64 -33.79
C PRO A 472 28.95 7.68 -32.73
N TYR A 473 27.71 7.79 -33.17
CA TYR A 473 26.52 7.73 -32.35
C TYR A 473 25.54 6.70 -32.91
N VAL A 474 24.81 6.03 -32.02
CA VAL A 474 23.75 5.10 -32.40
C VAL A 474 22.45 5.89 -32.59
N VAL A 475 21.78 5.64 -33.70
CA VAL A 475 20.54 6.32 -34.07
C VAL A 475 19.42 5.31 -34.22
N LEU A 476 18.28 5.62 -33.62
CA LEU A 476 17.08 4.81 -33.60
C LEU A 476 15.98 5.47 -34.42
N SER A 477 15.52 4.77 -35.45
CA SER A 477 14.25 5.06 -36.11
C SER A 477 13.21 4.06 -35.59
N VAL A 478 12.33 4.53 -34.71
CA VAL A 478 11.28 3.72 -34.08
C VAL A 478 10.27 3.29 -35.14
N LEU A 479 10.12 1.97 -35.31
CA LEU A 479 9.16 1.37 -36.24
C LEU A 479 7.84 1.09 -35.50
N VAL A 480 7.94 0.49 -34.31
CA VAL A 480 6.79 0.12 -33.48
C VAL A 480 7.17 0.27 -32.01
N LEU A 481 6.40 1.04 -31.24
CA LEU A 481 6.44 0.99 -29.78
C LEU A 481 5.44 -0.07 -29.31
N SER A 482 5.94 -1.16 -28.72
CA SER A 482 5.09 -2.14 -28.06
C SER A 482 4.88 -1.68 -26.63
N LEU A 483 3.68 -1.15 -26.36
CA LEU A 483 3.20 -0.86 -25.00
C LEU A 483 3.04 -2.20 -24.26
N THR A 484 4.20 -2.66 -23.82
CA THR A 484 4.37 -3.83 -22.99
C THR A 484 4.41 -3.30 -21.59
N PRO A 485 3.86 -4.01 -20.62
CA PRO A 485 4.04 -3.63 -19.24
C PRO A 485 5.57 -3.37 -18.98
N PRO A 486 6.07 -2.13 -18.69
CA PRO A 486 7.46 -1.81 -18.35
C PRO A 486 8.29 -2.90 -17.68
N PHE A 487 9.17 -3.62 -18.37
CA PHE A 487 9.96 -4.70 -17.74
C PHE A 487 10.79 -4.21 -16.54
N LEU A 488 11.19 -2.94 -16.58
CA LEU A 488 11.79 -2.22 -15.47
C LEU A 488 10.74 -1.76 -14.47
N PRO A 489 11.05 -1.91 -13.17
CA PRO A 489 10.07 -1.61 -12.14
C PRO A 489 9.63 -0.15 -12.26
N PRO A 490 8.33 0.16 -12.12
CA PRO A 490 7.94 1.46 -11.61
C PRO A 490 8.70 1.63 -10.32
N THR A 491 9.49 2.70 -10.22
CA THR A 491 10.31 3.01 -9.04
C THR A 491 9.48 2.98 -7.76
N ASP A 492 8.15 3.12 -7.83
CA ASP A 492 7.29 3.32 -6.66
C ASP A 492 6.24 2.23 -6.41
N ALA A 493 6.21 1.13 -7.19
CA ALA A 493 5.26 0.04 -6.92
C ALA A 493 5.72 -0.80 -5.72
N ILE A 494 4.86 -1.01 -4.72
CA ILE A 494 5.17 -1.80 -3.51
C ILE A 494 4.24 -3.01 -3.44
N VAL A 495 4.81 -4.21 -3.32
CA VAL A 495 4.06 -5.46 -3.13
C VAL A 495 4.61 -6.16 -1.89
N ARG A 496 3.75 -6.45 -0.91
CA ARG A 496 4.14 -7.01 0.41
C ARG A 496 5.14 -6.16 1.21
N GLY A 497 5.09 -4.84 1.07
CA GLY A 497 5.98 -3.91 1.77
C GLY A 497 7.38 -3.77 1.15
N GLU A 498 7.64 -4.45 0.03
CA GLU A 498 8.89 -4.32 -0.73
C GLU A 498 8.62 -3.62 -2.06
N ARG A 499 9.50 -2.69 -2.47
CA ARG A 499 9.49 -2.13 -3.83
C ARG A 499 9.59 -3.28 -4.83
N VAL A 500 8.69 -3.32 -5.81
CA VAL A 500 8.69 -4.29 -6.90
C VAL A 500 9.99 -4.11 -7.66
N ARG A 501 10.83 -5.15 -7.71
CA ARG A 501 12.20 -5.06 -8.25
C ARG A 501 12.29 -5.43 -9.74
N LYS A 502 11.24 -6.04 -10.30
CA LYS A 502 11.18 -6.50 -11.71
C LYS A 502 9.73 -6.67 -12.16
N ARG A 503 9.39 -6.35 -13.41
CA ARG A 503 8.05 -6.66 -13.93
C ARG A 503 7.93 -8.11 -14.39
N GLY A 504 6.72 -8.65 -14.30
CA GLY A 504 6.47 -10.08 -14.52
C GLY A 504 6.74 -10.94 -13.29
N MET A 505 7.14 -10.36 -12.15
CA MET A 505 7.13 -11.08 -10.86
C MET A 505 5.71 -11.54 -10.47
N PHE A 506 4.71 -10.83 -10.96
CA PHE A 506 3.29 -11.11 -10.73
C PHE A 506 2.55 -11.08 -12.07
N PRO A 507 2.76 -12.06 -12.96
CA PRO A 507 2.15 -12.08 -14.30
C PRO A 507 0.63 -12.30 -14.23
N PHE A 508 0.15 -12.69 -13.06
CA PHE A 508 -1.25 -12.77 -12.74
C PHE A 508 -1.83 -11.40 -12.39
N ALA A 509 -1.08 -10.37 -12.00
CA ALA A 509 -1.66 -9.08 -11.65
C ALA A 509 -2.14 -8.31 -12.90
N VAL A 510 -3.36 -7.79 -12.88
CA VAL A 510 -3.95 -7.03 -13.99
C VAL A 510 -4.47 -5.67 -13.57
N SER A 511 -4.45 -4.72 -14.52
CA SER A 511 -5.05 -3.39 -14.42
C SER A 511 -6.44 -3.43 -15.04
N LEU A 512 -7.46 -3.00 -14.29
CA LEU A 512 -8.82 -2.78 -14.80
C LEU A 512 -8.97 -1.32 -15.20
N GLN A 513 -9.46 -1.14 -16.42
CA GLN A 513 -9.53 0.14 -17.09
C GLN A 513 -10.95 0.40 -17.60
N LEU A 514 -11.41 1.64 -17.50
CA LEU A 514 -12.64 2.08 -18.12
C LEU A 514 -12.47 2.04 -19.64
N ALA A 515 -13.46 1.57 -20.38
CA ALA A 515 -13.46 1.64 -21.85
C ALA A 515 -13.83 3.06 -22.35
N ASP A 516 -13.26 4.08 -21.73
CA ASP A 516 -13.33 5.46 -22.19
C ASP A 516 -12.21 5.75 -23.22
N ALA A 517 -12.16 6.96 -23.77
CA ALA A 517 -11.14 7.33 -24.75
C ALA A 517 -9.70 7.20 -24.22
N ASN A 518 -9.52 7.11 -22.89
CA ASN A 518 -8.23 7.17 -22.21
C ASN A 518 -7.83 5.86 -21.51
N TRP A 519 -8.65 4.82 -21.55
CA TRP A 519 -8.44 3.57 -20.82
C TRP A 519 -8.11 3.80 -19.35
N THR A 520 -8.84 4.71 -18.70
CA THR A 520 -8.54 5.18 -17.35
C THR A 520 -8.50 4.03 -16.35
N HIS A 521 -7.34 3.83 -15.71
CA HIS A 521 -7.21 2.84 -14.63
C HIS A 521 -8.11 3.22 -13.46
N PHE A 522 -8.84 2.24 -12.93
CA PHE A 522 -9.70 2.47 -11.77
C PHE A 522 -9.65 1.35 -10.73
N CYS A 523 -9.12 0.17 -11.07
CA CYS A 523 -9.01 -0.95 -10.14
C CYS A 523 -7.98 -2.00 -10.62
N GLY A 524 -7.62 -2.95 -9.76
CA GLY A 524 -6.79 -4.11 -10.10
C GLY A 524 -7.57 -5.42 -10.19
N GLY A 525 -6.91 -6.46 -10.69
CA GLY A 525 -7.41 -7.82 -10.71
C GLY A 525 -6.27 -8.85 -10.79
N THR A 526 -6.66 -10.11 -10.91
CA THR A 526 -5.78 -11.27 -11.06
C THR A 526 -6.20 -12.10 -12.27
N HIS A 527 -5.37 -12.20 -13.30
CA HIS A 527 -5.52 -13.11 -14.43
C HIS A 527 -5.34 -14.56 -13.97
N LEU A 528 -6.38 -15.37 -14.18
CA LEU A 528 -6.40 -16.79 -13.81
C LEU A 528 -6.12 -17.74 -15.00
N GLY A 529 -6.03 -17.23 -16.24
CA GLY A 529 -5.95 -18.01 -17.48
C GLY A 529 -7.28 -18.07 -18.25
N ASP A 530 -7.26 -18.57 -19.49
CA ASP A 530 -8.44 -18.78 -20.35
C ASP A 530 -9.37 -17.54 -20.51
N GLY A 531 -8.81 -16.33 -20.44
CA GLY A 531 -9.55 -15.07 -20.54
C GLY A 531 -10.27 -14.66 -19.25
N TRP A 532 -10.07 -15.37 -18.14
CA TRP A 532 -10.70 -15.06 -16.86
C TRP A 532 -9.85 -14.12 -16.02
N ILE A 533 -10.49 -13.04 -15.57
CA ILE A 533 -9.94 -12.06 -14.66
C ILE A 533 -10.73 -12.13 -13.35
N LEU A 534 -10.06 -12.49 -12.27
CA LEU A 534 -10.58 -12.39 -10.91
C LEU A 534 -10.38 -10.97 -10.40
N THR A 535 -11.45 -10.27 -10.07
CA THR A 535 -11.37 -8.94 -9.45
C THR A 535 -12.44 -8.80 -8.38
N ALA A 536 -12.33 -7.77 -7.55
CA ALA A 536 -13.37 -7.42 -6.62
C ALA A 536 -14.66 -7.09 -7.37
N ALA A 537 -15.79 -7.63 -6.92
CA ALA A 537 -17.07 -7.46 -7.62
C ALA A 537 -17.46 -5.99 -7.83
N HIS A 538 -17.05 -5.10 -6.92
CA HIS A 538 -17.29 -3.66 -7.03
C HIS A 538 -16.47 -2.95 -8.12
N CYS A 539 -15.50 -3.64 -8.72
CA CYS A 539 -14.75 -3.17 -9.87
C CYS A 539 -15.44 -3.55 -11.19
N ILE A 540 -16.52 -4.33 -11.14
CA ILE A 540 -17.42 -4.50 -12.28
C ILE A 540 -18.51 -3.44 -12.18
N ILE A 541 -18.33 -2.39 -12.98
CA ILE A 541 -19.28 -1.27 -13.07
C ILE A 541 -20.40 -1.73 -14.02
N PRO A 542 -21.68 -1.73 -13.60
CA PRO A 542 -22.77 -2.01 -14.52
C PRO A 542 -22.79 -0.95 -15.61
N LEU A 543 -22.91 -1.38 -16.87
CA LEU A 543 -23.21 -0.49 -17.99
C LEU A 543 -24.57 0.20 -17.82
#